data_AF-A0A950GAU7-F1
#
_entry.id   AF-A0A950GAU7-F1
#
_cell.length_a   1.000
_cell.length_b   1.000
_cell.length_c   1.000
_cell.angle_alpha   90.00
_cell.angle_beta   90.00
_cell.angle_gamma   90.00
#
_symmetry.space_group_name_H-M   'P 1'
#
loop_
_entity.id
_entity.type
_entity.pdbx_description
1 polymer ?
#
loop_
_entity_poly.entity_id
_entity_poly.type
_entity_poly.pdbx_seq_one_letter_code
_entity_poly.pdbx_strand_id
1 'polypeptide(L)'
;MAVLAEAGIHRVTVDYDGSGASGQIENIEAWNAADERIPLPTDRIIPLASENPHHSFPEQNLEAAVEHLCWDYLEIHYGWENNDGAFGTFIFDVPARLITLEHNERYTELNTTGHEF
;
A
#
# COMPACT_ATOMS: atom_id res chain seq x y z
N MET A 1 9.23 -9.88 3.55
CA MET A 1 9.14 -11.17 2.83
C MET A 1 9.39 -12.40 3.70
N ALA A 2 10.51 -12.52 4.44
CA ALA A 2 10.77 -13.72 5.26
C ALA A 2 9.68 -13.99 6.33
N VAL A 3 9.28 -12.96 7.08
CA VAL A 3 8.24 -13.09 8.12
C VAL A 3 6.86 -13.48 7.53
N LEU A 4 6.54 -12.99 6.33
CA LEU A 4 5.32 -13.39 5.60
C LEU A 4 5.36 -14.86 5.21
N ALA A 5 6.51 -15.33 4.70
CA ALA A 5 6.69 -16.73 4.31
C ALA A 5 6.56 -17.68 5.52
N GLU A 6 7.17 -17.31 6.65
CA GLU A 6 7.05 -18.06 7.91
C GLU A 6 5.62 -18.10 8.46
N ALA A 7 4.80 -17.10 8.14
CA ALA A 7 3.38 -17.08 8.45
C ALA A 7 2.53 -17.93 7.49
N GLY A 8 3.15 -18.59 6.51
CA GLY A 8 2.45 -19.38 5.48
C GLY A 8 1.80 -18.53 4.38
N ILE A 9 2.06 -17.23 4.36
CA ILE A 9 1.48 -16.29 3.40
C ILE A 9 2.27 -16.37 2.09
N HIS A 10 1.55 -16.57 0.98
CA HIS A 10 2.12 -16.57 -0.38
C HIS A 10 1.90 -15.26 -1.10
N ARG A 11 0.76 -14.62 -0.87
CA ARG A 11 0.43 -13.32 -1.45
C ARG A 11 -0.13 -12.39 -0.39
N VAL A 12 0.20 -11.11 -0.45
CA VAL A 12 -0.52 -10.02 0.22
C VAL A 12 -0.94 -9.02 -0.85
N THR A 13 -2.15 -8.49 -0.78
CA THR A 13 -2.65 -7.41 -1.61
C THR A 13 -3.14 -6.32 -0.71
N VAL A 14 -2.80 -5.10 -1.11
CA VAL A 14 -3.09 -3.90 -0.36
C VAL A 14 -3.75 -2.94 -1.32
N ASP A 15 -5.03 -2.70 -1.09
CA ASP A 15 -5.80 -1.73 -1.87
C ASP A 15 -5.78 -0.39 -1.16
N TYR A 16 -5.55 0.68 -1.90
CA TYR A 16 -5.61 2.04 -1.37
C TYR A 16 -6.42 2.93 -2.29
N ASP A 17 -7.02 3.95 -1.69
CA ASP A 17 -7.73 5.00 -2.40
C ASP A 17 -7.54 6.32 -1.66
N GLY A 18 -7.49 7.42 -2.40
CA GLY A 18 -7.60 8.73 -1.81
C GLY A 18 -7.78 9.83 -2.84
N SER A 19 -8.03 11.02 -2.32
CA SER A 19 -8.19 12.26 -3.07
C SER A 19 -7.87 13.48 -2.21
N GLY A 20 -7.37 14.53 -2.85
CA GLY A 20 -6.91 15.74 -2.16
C GLY A 20 -5.86 15.44 -1.09
N ALA A 21 -6.10 15.92 0.13
CA ALA A 21 -5.20 15.70 1.28
C ALA A 21 -5.52 14.42 2.08
N SER A 22 -6.34 13.52 1.54
CA SER A 22 -6.79 12.31 2.22
C SER A 22 -6.44 11.08 1.40
N GLY A 23 -5.83 10.10 2.04
CA GLY A 23 -5.60 8.76 1.51
C GLY A 23 -5.79 7.75 2.62
N GLN A 24 -6.23 6.55 2.24
CA GLN A 24 -6.39 5.44 3.17
C GLN A 24 -6.03 4.13 2.49
N ILE A 25 -5.52 3.19 3.29
CA ILE A 25 -5.52 1.79 2.90
C ILE A 25 -6.95 1.27 3.11
N GLU A 26 -7.55 0.78 2.05
CA GLU A 26 -8.91 0.22 2.06
C GLU A 26 -8.92 -1.18 2.65
N ASN A 27 -7.92 -1.98 2.29
CA ASN A 27 -7.89 -3.38 2.65
C ASN A 27 -6.46 -3.94 2.61
N ILE A 28 -6.17 -4.86 3.53
CA ILE A 28 -4.97 -5.67 3.53
C ILE A 28 -5.43 -7.11 3.71
N GLU A 29 -5.23 -7.94 2.70
CA GLU A 29 -5.54 -9.37 2.80
C GLU A 29 -4.33 -10.23 2.52
N ALA A 30 -4.41 -11.49 2.95
CA ALA A 30 -3.36 -12.47 2.76
C ALA A 30 -3.95 -13.75 2.17
N TRP A 31 -3.22 -14.39 1.27
CA TRP A 31 -3.57 -15.66 0.64
C TRP A 31 -2.48 -16.69 0.87
N ASN A 32 -2.88 -17.93 1.07
CA ASN A 32 -1.97 -19.08 1.14
C ASN A 32 -1.59 -19.58 -0.28
N ALA A 33 -0.80 -20.64 -0.35
CA ALA A 33 -0.36 -21.26 -1.60
C ALA A 33 -1.50 -21.83 -2.46
N ALA A 34 -2.65 -22.13 -1.84
CA ALA A 34 -3.85 -22.65 -2.50
C ALA A 34 -4.80 -21.53 -2.96
N ASP A 35 -4.36 -20.27 -2.88
CA ASP A 35 -5.15 -19.08 -3.22
C ASP A 35 -6.35 -18.85 -2.29
N GLU A 36 -6.31 -19.42 -1.09
CA GLU A 36 -7.35 -19.22 -0.08
C GLU A 36 -6.98 -18.06 0.83
N ARG A 37 -7.97 -17.19 1.11
CA ARG A 37 -7.80 -16.07 2.03
C ARG A 37 -7.55 -16.59 3.44
N ILE A 38 -6.49 -16.11 4.07
CA ILE A 38 -6.10 -16.44 5.45
C ILE A 38 -6.00 -15.16 6.28
N PRO A 39 -6.22 -15.24 7.60
CA PRO A 39 -6.04 -14.08 8.47
C PRO A 39 -4.56 -13.70 8.57
N LEU A 40 -4.27 -12.39 8.59
CA LEU A 40 -2.96 -11.88 8.95
C LEU A 40 -2.68 -12.17 10.43
N PRO A 41 -1.52 -12.75 10.78
CA PRO A 41 -1.15 -12.97 12.17
C PRO A 41 -1.02 -11.64 12.92
N THR A 42 -1.79 -11.47 13.99
CA THR A 42 -1.77 -10.27 14.85
C THR A 42 -0.77 -10.38 15.99
N ASP A 43 -0.31 -11.58 16.31
CA ASP A 43 0.67 -11.91 17.35
C ASP A 43 2.12 -11.76 16.89
N ARG A 44 2.35 -11.69 15.56
CA ARG A 44 3.68 -11.49 14.99
C ARG A 44 4.06 -10.02 15.03
N ILE A 45 4.87 -9.69 16.02
CA ILE A 45 5.52 -8.39 16.15
C ILE A 45 6.83 -8.38 15.34
N ILE A 46 6.98 -7.39 14.47
CA ILE A 46 8.15 -7.19 13.62
C ILE A 46 8.85 -5.91 14.05
N PRO A 47 10.16 -5.95 14.32
CA PRO A 47 10.93 -4.73 14.47
C PRO A 47 11.07 -4.08 13.09
N LEU A 48 10.50 -2.87 12.91
CA LEU A 48 10.91 -2.03 11.79
C LEU A 48 12.31 -1.51 12.07
N ALA A 49 13.23 -1.77 11.15
CA ALA A 49 14.57 -1.21 11.21
C ALA A 49 14.51 0.24 10.76
N SER A 50 14.66 1.17 11.71
CA SER A 50 15.00 2.56 11.40
C SER A 50 16.51 2.70 11.38
N GLU A 51 17.05 3.30 10.31
CA GLU A 51 18.45 3.73 10.31
C GLU A 51 18.67 4.99 11.16
N ASN A 52 17.60 5.63 11.64
CA ASN A 52 17.64 6.81 12.49
C ASN A 52 17.59 6.43 13.99
N PRO A 53 18.69 6.63 14.76
CA PRO A 53 18.75 6.26 16.18
C PRO A 53 17.75 7.00 17.09
N HIS A 54 17.18 8.10 16.60
CA HIS A 54 16.19 8.91 17.32
C HIS A 54 14.75 8.60 16.93
N HIS A 55 14.54 7.73 15.94
CA HIS A 55 13.23 7.29 15.50
C HIS A 55 13.13 5.79 15.68
N SER A 56 12.93 5.34 16.92
CA SER A 56 12.54 3.96 17.19
C SER A 56 11.12 3.77 16.67
N PHE A 57 10.95 3.00 15.60
CA PHE A 57 9.61 2.52 15.27
C PHE A 57 9.15 1.57 16.38
N PRO A 58 7.95 1.76 16.92
CA PRO A 58 7.40 0.78 17.84
C PRO A 58 7.30 -0.56 17.10
N GLU A 59 7.54 -1.63 17.86
CA GLU A 59 7.15 -2.98 17.50
C GLU A 59 5.72 -2.98 16.93
N GLN A 60 5.57 -3.43 15.68
CA GLN A 60 4.29 -3.41 14.97
C GLN A 60 3.88 -4.81 14.54
N ASN A 61 2.58 -5.04 14.49
CA ASN A 61 2.06 -6.28 13.91
C ASN A 61 2.35 -6.31 12.39
N LEU A 62 2.19 -7.48 11.80
CA LEU A 62 2.51 -7.69 10.39
C LEU A 62 1.67 -6.82 9.44
N GLU A 63 0.41 -6.53 9.81
CA GLU A 63 -0.50 -5.67 9.05
C GLU A 63 0.02 -4.23 8.98
N ALA A 64 0.34 -3.62 10.12
CA ALA A 64 0.89 -2.27 10.20
C ALA A 64 2.25 -2.16 9.50
N ALA A 65 3.09 -3.20 9.57
CA ALA A 65 4.36 -3.22 8.86
C ALA A 65 4.19 -3.27 7.33
N VAL A 66 3.18 -4.00 6.83
CA VAL A 66 2.82 -4.01 5.40
C VAL A 66 2.27 -2.64 4.98
N GLU A 67 1.37 -2.07 5.76
CA GLU A 67 0.79 -0.75 5.51
C GLU A 67 1.87 0.34 5.40
N HIS A 68 2.75 0.45 6.41
CA HIS A 68 3.83 1.45 6.37
C HIS A 68 4.73 1.30 5.15
N LEU A 69 5.09 0.07 4.78
CA LEU A 69 5.90 -0.16 3.59
C LEU A 69 5.18 0.27 2.29
N CYS A 70 3.85 0.10 2.22
CA CYS A 70 3.08 0.58 1.08
C CYS A 70 3.09 2.11 1.00
N TRP A 71 2.93 2.79 2.15
CA TRP A 71 3.04 4.25 2.21
C TRP A 71 4.42 4.74 1.79
N ASP A 72 5.51 4.11 2.27
CA ASP A 72 6.88 4.43 1.87
C ASP A 72 7.08 4.31 0.35
N TYR A 73 6.51 3.27 -0.28
CA TYR A 73 6.58 3.12 -1.74
C TYR A 73 5.69 4.10 -2.50
N LEU A 74 4.57 4.56 -1.93
CA LEU A 74 3.73 5.58 -2.55
C LEU A 74 4.41 6.96 -2.57
N GLU A 75 5.41 7.23 -1.72
CA GLU A 75 6.15 8.50 -1.73
C GLU A 75 6.86 8.78 -3.07
N ILE A 76 7.16 7.76 -3.88
CA ILE A 76 7.78 7.95 -5.20
C ILE A 76 6.79 8.52 -6.25
N HIS A 77 5.49 8.49 -5.94
CA HIS A 77 4.43 8.98 -6.80
C HIS A 77 3.98 10.39 -6.40
N TYR A 78 4.22 11.35 -7.28
CA TYR A 78 3.69 12.72 -7.17
C TYR A 78 2.31 12.78 -7.86
N GLY A 79 1.24 12.48 -7.13
CA GLY A 79 -0.12 12.38 -7.73
C GLY A 79 -1.28 12.86 -6.85
N TRP A 80 -1.03 13.19 -5.59
CA TRP A 80 -2.08 13.62 -4.63
C TRP A 80 -2.54 15.08 -4.83
N GLU A 81 -1.78 15.86 -5.60
CA GLU A 81 -1.90 17.33 -5.65
C GLU A 81 -3.03 17.84 -6.56
N ASN A 82 -3.57 16.98 -7.44
CA ASN A 82 -4.59 17.38 -8.42
C ASN A 82 -6.02 17.40 -7.86
N ASN A 83 -6.20 17.06 -6.58
CA ASN A 83 -7.48 16.94 -5.88
C ASN A 83 -8.42 15.83 -6.42
N ASP A 84 -8.15 15.26 -7.59
CA ASP A 84 -8.87 14.12 -8.15
C ASP A 84 -8.44 12.81 -7.50
N GLY A 85 -7.18 12.74 -7.06
CA GLY A 85 -6.68 11.62 -6.28
C GLY A 85 -6.17 10.44 -7.09
N ALA A 86 -5.88 9.35 -6.38
CA ALA A 86 -5.32 8.15 -6.94
C ALA A 86 -5.79 6.92 -6.17
N PHE A 87 -5.77 5.76 -6.82
CA PHE A 87 -6.08 4.48 -6.21
C PHE A 87 -5.23 3.39 -6.85
N GLY A 88 -5.15 2.25 -6.20
CA GLY A 88 -4.40 1.14 -6.75
C GLY A 88 -4.24 -0.01 -5.80
N THR A 89 -3.41 -0.96 -6.24
CA THR A 89 -3.20 -2.22 -5.54
C THR A 89 -1.72 -2.57 -5.53
N PHE A 90 -1.18 -2.82 -4.35
CA PHE A 90 0.09 -3.53 -4.21
C PHE A 90 -0.15 -5.02 -4.21
N ILE A 91 0.78 -5.78 -4.80
CA ILE A 91 0.84 -7.24 -4.71
C ILE A 91 2.23 -7.63 -4.24
N PHE A 92 2.28 -8.30 -3.09
CA PHE A 92 3.47 -8.87 -2.50
C PHE A 92 3.50 -10.36 -2.86
N ASP A 93 4.31 -10.73 -3.84
CA ASP A 93 4.60 -12.12 -4.16
C ASP A 93 5.72 -12.59 -3.23
N VAL A 94 5.34 -13.35 -2.20
CA VAL A 94 6.26 -13.75 -1.13
C VAL A 94 7.30 -14.77 -1.64
N PRO A 95 6.94 -15.83 -2.38
CA PRO A 95 7.92 -16.75 -2.98
C PRO A 95 8.88 -16.06 -3.96
N ALA A 96 8.37 -15.17 -4.83
CA ALA A 96 9.20 -14.46 -5.79
C ALA A 96 10.01 -13.31 -5.16
N ARG A 97 9.69 -12.94 -3.92
CA ARG A 97 10.24 -11.78 -3.20
C ARG A 97 10.08 -10.48 -4.00
N LEU A 98 8.94 -10.35 -4.67
CA LEU A 98 8.63 -9.24 -5.54
C LEU A 98 7.44 -8.46 -4.97
N ILE A 99 7.52 -7.13 -5.07
CA ILE A 99 6.39 -6.25 -4.80
C ILE A 99 6.08 -5.53 -6.10
N THR A 100 4.84 -5.63 -6.56
CA THR A 100 4.36 -4.90 -7.74
C THR A 100 3.28 -3.91 -7.31
N LEU A 101 3.29 -2.72 -7.90
CA LEU A 101 2.28 -1.69 -7.69
C LEU A 101 1.55 -1.45 -9.01
N GLU A 102 0.23 -1.60 -8.99
CA GLU A 102 -0.65 -1.00 -9.99
C GLU A 102 -1.17 0.33 -9.43
N HIS A 103 -0.76 1.45 -10.05
CA HIS A 103 -1.11 2.80 -9.63
C HIS A 103 -1.96 3.48 -10.68
N ASN A 104 -3.10 4.04 -10.27
CA ASN A 104 -4.05 4.73 -11.13
C ASN A 104 -4.26 6.16 -10.64
N GLU A 105 -3.97 7.15 -11.49
CA GLU A 105 -4.23 8.56 -11.22
C GLU A 105 -5.59 8.97 -11.82
N ARG A 106 -6.39 9.70 -11.05
CA ARG A 106 -7.61 10.34 -11.54
C ARG A 106 -7.26 11.73 -12.06
N TYR A 107 -7.93 12.19 -13.10
CA TYR A 107 -7.82 13.57 -13.58
C TYR A 107 -9.16 14.07 -14.12
N THR A 108 -9.45 15.35 -13.86
CA THR A 108 -10.60 16.09 -14.35
C THR A 108 -10.11 17.19 -15.29
N GLU A 109 -10.55 17.14 -16.55
CA GLU A 109 -10.25 18.17 -17.54
C GLU A 109 -11.50 19.03 -17.82
N LEU A 110 -11.34 20.36 -17.80
CA LEU A 110 -12.40 21.31 -18.14
C LEU A 110 -11.93 22.24 -19.27
N ASN A 111 -12.59 22.16 -20.43
CA ASN A 111 -12.39 23.10 -21.51
C ASN A 111 -13.60 24.04 -21.63
N THR A 112 -13.36 25.35 -21.58
CA THR A 112 -14.41 26.37 -21.70
C THR A 112 -14.10 27.31 -22.87
N THR A 113 -15.02 27.41 -23.83
CA THR A 113 -14.94 28.35 -24.96
C THR A 113 -16.11 29.33 -24.88
N GLY A 114 -15.83 30.63 -24.95
CA GLY A 114 -16.84 31.68 -25.01
C GLY A 114 -16.78 32.42 -26.34
N HIS A 115 -17.95 32.71 -26.91
CA HIS A 115 -18.07 33.51 -28.12
C HIS A 115 -19.18 34.55 -27.90
N GLU A 116 -18.88 35.80 -28.21
CA GLU A 116 -19.87 36.87 -28.34
C GLU A 116 -20.08 37.14 -29.84
N PHE A 117 -21.33 37.39 -30.24
CA PHE A 117 -21.73 37.61 -31.64
C PHE A 117 -22.33 39.00 -31.82
#